data_AF-A0A557S875-F1
#
_entry.id   AF-A0A557S875-F1
#
_cell.length_a   1.000
_cell.length_b   1.000
_cell.length_c   1.000
_cell.angle_alpha   90.00
_cell.angle_beta   90.00
_cell.angle_gamma   90.00
#
_symmetry.space_group_name_H-M   'P 1'
#
loop_
_entity.id
_entity.type
_entity.pdbx_description
1 polymer ?
#
loop_
_entity_poly.entity_id
_entity_poly.type
_entity_poly.pdbx_seq_one_letter_code
_entity_poly.pdbx_strand_id
1 'polypeptide(L)'
;MEKSTRYTLTAVFIVTSLVWAMGVSNHLFLVREIGLYLVLFFVPALGVCCSAWLIVQRVLWRRVVGLILLLPSVAVWALSLLLVYNGFKIH
;
A
#
# COMPACT_ATOMS: atom_id res chain seq x y z
N MET A 1 -3.92 -11.89 17.32
CA MET A 1 -3.12 -11.01 16.45
C MET A 1 -1.65 -11.11 16.85
N GLU A 2 -0.85 -11.83 16.07
CA GLU A 2 0.60 -11.91 16.29
C GLU A 2 1.24 -10.51 16.21
N LYS A 3 2.21 -10.22 17.07
CA LYS A 3 2.89 -8.91 17.13
C LYS A 3 3.46 -8.51 15.76
N SER A 4 3.95 -9.47 14.99
CA SER A 4 4.52 -9.29 13.65
C SER A 4 3.56 -8.61 12.66
N THR A 5 2.30 -9.05 12.59
CA THR A 5 1.31 -8.48 11.64
C THR A 5 1.00 -7.03 11.95
N ARG A 6 0.97 -6.67 13.24
CA ARG A 6 0.73 -5.29 13.67
C ARG A 6 1.86 -4.38 13.20
N TYR A 7 3.11 -4.82 13.34
CA TYR A 7 4.25 -4.04 12.84
C TYR A 7 4.23 -3.86 11.33
N THR A 8 3.86 -4.90 10.56
CA THR A 8 3.74 -4.79 9.09
C THR A 8 2.66 -3.78 8.69
N LEU A 9 1.47 -3.86 9.31
CA LEU A 9 0.38 -2.91 9.06
C LEU A 9 0.79 -1.47 9.39
N THR A 10 1.44 -1.28 10.55
CA THR A 10 1.91 0.04 10.98
C THR A 10 2.99 0.58 10.04
N ALA A 11 3.93 -0.26 9.59
CA ALA A 11 4.98 0.15 8.65
C ALA A 11 4.39 0.57 7.29
N VAL A 12 3.47 -0.22 6.73
CA VAL A 12 2.78 0.12 5.47
C VAL A 12 2.00 1.44 5.62
N PHE A 13 1.32 1.63 6.74
CA PHE A 13 0.57 2.85 7.02
C PHE A 13 1.48 4.07 7.17
N ILE A 14 2.60 3.96 7.90
CA ILE A 14 3.58 5.03 8.07
C ILE A 14 4.17 5.43 6.72
N VAL A 15 4.64 4.47 5.92
CA VAL A 15 5.26 4.74 4.60
C VAL A 15 4.25 5.39 3.66
N THR A 16 3.02 4.86 3.60
CA THR A 16 1.96 5.44 2.76
C THR A 16 1.63 6.87 3.19
N SER A 17 1.54 7.13 4.50
CA SER A 17 1.27 8.46 5.05
C SER A 17 2.40 9.45 4.77
N LEU A 18 3.66 9.00 4.84
CA LEU A 18 4.84 9.83 4.57
C LEU A 18 4.92 10.25 3.10
N VAL A 19 4.68 9.32 2.18
CA VAL A 19 4.64 9.63 0.73
C VAL A 19 3.46 10.54 0.40
N TRP A 20 2.32 10.36 1.06
CA TRP A 20 1.19 11.28 0.96
C TRP A 20 1.55 12.69 1.44
N ALA A 21 2.15 12.80 2.62
CA ALA A 21 2.58 14.08 3.19
C ALA A 21 3.57 14.77 2.25
N MET A 22 4.55 14.05 1.69
CA MET A 22 5.50 14.61 0.72
C MET A 22 4.82 15.03 -0.60
N GLY A 23 3.92 14.21 -1.14
CA GLY A 23 3.23 14.52 -2.40
C GLY A 23 2.28 15.71 -2.29
N VAL A 24 1.59 15.85 -1.15
CA VAL A 24 0.75 17.03 -0.84
C VAL A 24 1.63 18.27 -0.65
N SER A 25 2.72 18.15 0.11
CA SER A 25 3.64 19.27 0.39
C SER A 25 4.31 19.82 -0.86
N ASN A 26 4.58 18.97 -1.86
CA ASN A 26 5.24 19.37 -3.12
C ASN A 26 4.25 19.74 -4.24
N HIS A 27 2.96 19.96 -3.94
CA HIS A 27 1.92 20.27 -4.93
C HIS A 27 1.82 19.25 -6.09
N LEU A 28 2.30 18.01 -5.91
CA LEU A 28 2.27 16.97 -6.94
C LEU A 28 0.85 16.44 -7.16
N PHE A 29 0.01 16.50 -6.13
CA PHE A 29 -1.40 16.16 -6.23
C PHE A 29 -2.22 17.40 -6.55
N LEU A 30 -2.64 17.57 -7.81
CA LEU A 30 -3.71 18.52 -8.09
C LEU A 30 -4.95 18.08 -7.29
N VAL A 31 -5.60 19.02 -6.60
CA VAL A 31 -6.78 18.78 -5.76
C VAL A 31 -7.88 18.02 -6.50
N ARG A 32 -7.94 18.16 -7.83
CA ARG A 32 -8.86 17.47 -8.73
C ARG A 32 -8.60 15.96 -8.87
N GLU A 33 -7.38 15.50 -8.62
CA GLU A 33 -6.93 14.12 -8.81
C GLU A 33 -6.72 13.35 -7.49
N ILE A 34 -6.91 14.01 -6.35
CA ILE A 34 -6.78 13.42 -5.00
C ILE A 34 -7.53 12.10 -4.86
N GLY A 35 -8.72 11.97 -5.47
CA GLY A 35 -9.50 10.73 -5.46
C GLY A 35 -8.81 9.57 -6.19
N LEU A 36 -8.19 9.83 -7.34
CA LEU A 36 -7.44 8.82 -8.10
C LEU A 36 -6.18 8.40 -7.34
N TYR A 37 -5.45 9.35 -6.77
CA TYR A 37 -4.28 9.05 -5.94
C TYR A 37 -4.68 8.26 -4.69
N LEU A 38 -5.76 8.61 -4.00
CA LEU A 38 -6.30 7.82 -2.88
C LEU A 38 -6.51 6.36 -3.29
N VAL A 39 -7.17 6.11 -4.43
CA VAL A 39 -7.39 4.75 -4.92
C VAL A 39 -6.08 4.05 -5.28
N LEU A 40 -5.17 4.74 -5.98
CA LEU A 40 -3.87 4.20 -6.41
C LEU A 40 -2.95 3.81 -5.24
N PHE A 41 -3.14 4.41 -4.05
CA PHE A 41 -2.34 4.15 -2.85
C PHE A 41 -3.03 3.27 -1.82
N PHE A 42 -4.27 3.59 -1.47
CA PHE A 42 -4.99 2.84 -0.43
C PHE A 42 -5.36 1.45 -0.90
N VAL A 43 -5.77 1.25 -2.16
CA VAL A 43 -6.19 -0.07 -2.63
C VAL A 43 -5.01 -1.06 -2.62
N PRO A 44 -3.82 -0.73 -3.14
CA PRO A 44 -2.67 -1.62 -3.03
C PRO A 44 -2.19 -1.80 -1.58
N ALA A 45 -2.18 -0.74 -0.77
CA ALA A 45 -1.81 -0.83 0.64
C ALA A 45 -2.76 -1.78 1.40
N LEU A 46 -4.07 -1.69 1.17
CA LEU A 46 -5.07 -2.60 1.72
C LEU A 46 -4.87 -4.03 1.22
N GLY A 47 -4.45 -4.22 -0.04
CA GLY A 47 -4.06 -5.52 -0.60
C GLY A 47 -2.88 -6.14 0.15
N VAL A 48 -1.83 -5.37 0.44
CA VAL A 48 -0.69 -5.81 1.24
C VAL A 48 -1.13 -6.17 2.66
N CYS A 49 -1.95 -5.34 3.28
CA CYS A 49 -2.51 -5.55 4.61
C CYS A 49 -3.37 -6.82 4.70
N CYS A 50 -4.26 -7.05 3.73
CA CYS A 50 -5.10 -8.25 3.65
C CYS A 50 -4.27 -9.51 3.39
N SER A 51 -3.26 -9.43 2.53
CA SER A 51 -2.35 -10.53 2.25
C SER A 51 -1.55 -10.92 3.50
N ALA A 52 -1.02 -9.94 4.23
CA ALA A 52 -0.34 -10.15 5.51
C ALA A 52 -1.26 -10.74 6.57
N TRP A 53 -2.53 -10.32 6.59
CA TRP A 53 -3.55 -10.90 7.48
C TRP A 53 -3.83 -12.37 7.15
N LEU A 54 -3.95 -12.72 5.87
CA LEU A 54 -4.18 -14.10 5.41
C LEU A 54 -3.01 -15.03 5.74
N ILE A 55 -1.77 -14.55 5.67
CA ILE A 55 -0.54 -15.31 6.02
C ILE A 55 -0.52 -15.71 7.50
N VAL A 56 -1.13 -14.90 8.37
CA VAL A 56 -1.10 -15.10 9.83
C VAL A 56 -2.20 -16.04 10.32
N GLN A 57 -3.20 -16.32 9.48
CA GLN A 57 -4.27 -17.26 9.79
C GLN A 57 -3.71 -18.68 10.03
N ARG A 58 -4.33 -19.47 10.92
CA ARG A 58 -3.90 -20.85 11.21
C ARG A 58 -4.20 -21.85 10.09
N VAL A 59 -5.03 -21.47 9.12
CA VAL A 59 -5.45 -22.33 8.01
C VAL A 59 -4.41 -22.27 6.89
N LEU A 60 -3.79 -23.42 6.60
CA LEU A 60 -2.66 -23.54 5.66
C LEU A 60 -3.00 -23.01 4.25
N TRP A 61 -4.22 -23.29 3.75
CA TRP A 61 -4.68 -22.78 2.45
C TRP A 61 -4.78 -21.24 2.41
N ARG A 62 -5.24 -20.62 3.50
CA ARG A 62 -5.31 -19.15 3.61
C ARG A 62 -3.93 -18.52 3.65
N ARG A 63 -2.93 -19.20 4.25
CA ARG A 63 -1.55 -18.73 4.24
C ARG A 63 -0.95 -18.71 2.85
N VAL A 64 -1.15 -19.78 2.08
CA VAL A 64 -0.67 -19.89 0.69
C VAL A 64 -1.31 -18.80 -0.17
N VAL A 65 -2.63 -18.61 -0.07
CA VAL A 65 -3.33 -17.53 -0.77
C VAL A 65 -2.78 -16.16 -0.39
N GLY A 66 -2.55 -15.91 0.91
CA GLY A 66 -1.94 -14.66 1.37
C GLY A 66 -0.54 -14.43 0.81
N LEU A 67 0.30 -15.46 0.72
CA LEU A 67 1.64 -15.38 0.13
C LEU A 67 1.62 -15.08 -1.37
N ILE A 68 0.72 -15.73 -2.11
CA ILE A 68 0.52 -15.50 -3.55
C ILE A 68 0.05 -14.07 -3.82
N LEU A 69 -0.85 -13.53 -2.98
CA LEU A 69 -1.39 -12.19 -3.13
C LEU A 69 -0.44 -11.09 -2.63
N LEU A 70 0.48 -11.41 -1.72
CA LEU A 70 1.42 -10.44 -1.15
C LEU A 70 2.35 -9.88 -2.21
N LEU A 71 2.97 -10.73 -3.02
CA LEU A 71 3.94 -10.34 -4.05
C LEU A 71 3.39 -9.30 -5.05
N PRO A 72 2.25 -9.54 -5.73
CA PRO A 72 1.68 -8.56 -6.65
C PRO A 72 1.17 -7.32 -5.91
N SER A 73 0.60 -7.46 -4.71
CA SER A 73 0.11 -6.31 -3.94
C SER A 73 1.25 -5.37 -3.53
N VAL A 74 2.38 -5.93 -3.07
CA VAL A 74 3.57 -5.15 -2.71
C VAL A 74 4.19 -4.53 -3.95
N ALA A 75 4.26 -5.25 -5.07
CA ALA A 75 4.78 -4.70 -6.33
C ALA A 75 3.96 -3.50 -6.81
N VAL A 76 2.63 -3.62 -6.83
CA VAL A 76 1.73 -2.53 -7.22
C VAL A 76 1.84 -1.36 -6.23
N TRP A 77 1.88 -1.63 -4.93
CA TRP A 77 2.05 -0.59 -3.91
C TRP A 77 3.38 0.16 -4.05
N ALA A 78 4.49 -0.56 -4.26
CA ALA A 78 5.80 0.04 -4.46
C ALA A 78 5.88 0.84 -5.76
N LEU A 79 5.27 0.34 -6.85
CA LEU A 79 5.14 1.07 -8.11
C LEU A 79 4.34 2.35 -7.94
N SER A 80 3.21 2.31 -7.25
CA SER A 80 2.44 3.52 -6.93
C SER A 80 3.29 4.55 -6.18
N LEU A 81 4.06 4.12 -5.18
CA LEU A 81 4.93 5.01 -4.40
C LEU A 81 6.05 5.61 -5.27
N LEU A 82 6.67 4.80 -6.13
CA LEU A 82 7.69 5.25 -7.08
C LEU A 82 7.17 6.26 -8.09
N LEU A 83 5.96 6.05 -8.61
CA LEU A 83 5.32 6.98 -9.55
C LEU A 83 5.14 8.36 -8.91
N VAL A 84 4.67 8.42 -7.66
CA VAL A 84 4.51 9.70 -6.96
C VAL A 84 5.81 10.31 -6.51
N TYR A 85 6.77 9.51 -6.05
CA TYR A 85 8.08 10.02 -5.69
C TYR A 85 8.78 10.69 -6.88
N ASN A 86 8.63 10.11 -8.08
CA ASN A 86 9.15 10.71 -9.33
C ASN A 86 8.26 11.82 -9.91
N GLY A 87 7.18 12.20 -9.24
CA GLY A 87 6.30 13.29 -9.67
C GLY A 87 5.47 12.98 -10.92
N PHE A 88 5.06 11.72 -11.11
CA PHE A 88 4.19 11.31 -12.20
C PHE A 88 2.85 12.08 -12.15
N LYS A 89 2.61 12.89 -13.18
CA LYS A 89 1.37 13.65 -13.39
C LYS A 89 0.52 12.90 -14.40
N ILE A 90 -0.73 12.64 -14.07
CA ILE A 90 -1.69 12.07 -15.02
C ILE A 90 -2.14 13.25 -15.90
N HIS A 91 -1.82 13.22 -17.20
CA HIS A 91 -2.21 14.24 -18.19
C HIS A 91 -3.51 13.85 -18.90
#